data_AF-A0A6M0F819-F1
#
_entry.id   AF-A0A6M0F819-F1
#
_cell.length_a   1.000
_cell.length_b   1.000
_cell.length_c   1.000
_cell.angle_alpha   90.00
_cell.angle_beta   90.00
_cell.angle_gamma   90.00
#
_symmetry.space_group_name_H-M   'P 1'
#
loop_
_entity.id
_entity.type
_entity.pdbx_description
1 polymer ?
#
loop_
_entity_poly.entity_id
_entity_poly.type
_entity_poly.pdbx_seq_one_letter_code
_entity_poly.pdbx_strand_id
1 'polypeptide(L)'
;MTHSPTPRQILEAVLPSLEKAAAYSQAIQSNIANQPEKDSYGDNFFASALTDADLSIQTMIEVTLLGTFPAIRFHGEEYESSYNTKYFRGIDLGAAGDYLVTLDPIDGTRFYADGHDNYQIILGVLNHAWFEAVIIMSPAYGTYMYALRDQGAYRGRIGQPLETCDRLTLPSPNNHIFLGWDMGYLADALRDRYTVLDIKADYSSTVQVPSGLTLMDGAFASAVLRRGKFIDGGAIAF
;
A
#
# COMPACT_ATOMS: atom_id res chain seq x y z
N MET A 1 12.66 27.10 -16.54
CA MET A 1 13.02 25.72 -16.18
C MET A 1 11.98 25.27 -15.17
N THR A 2 11.11 24.33 -15.51
CA THR A 2 10.18 23.75 -14.53
C THR A 2 10.99 22.79 -13.67
N HIS A 3 11.26 23.17 -12.43
CA HIS A 3 11.94 22.30 -11.48
C HIS A 3 11.07 21.06 -11.23
N SER A 4 11.65 19.86 -11.33
CA SER A 4 10.95 18.63 -10.93
C SER A 4 10.45 18.77 -9.50
N PRO A 5 9.23 18.31 -9.18
CA PRO A 5 8.71 18.38 -7.81
C PRO A 5 9.58 17.53 -6.90
N THR A 6 9.75 17.96 -5.65
CA THR A 6 10.38 17.14 -4.62
C THR A 6 9.45 15.98 -4.19
N PRO A 7 9.99 14.87 -3.65
CA PRO A 7 9.17 13.78 -3.13
C PRO A 7 8.14 14.23 -2.09
N ARG A 8 8.51 15.16 -1.20
CA ARG A 8 7.58 15.79 -0.25
C ARG A 8 6.45 16.54 -0.95
N GLN A 9 6.75 17.37 -1.94
CA GLN A 9 5.74 18.09 -2.70
C GLN A 9 4.78 17.14 -3.44
N ILE A 10 5.28 15.99 -3.90
CA ILE A 10 4.42 14.95 -4.50
C ILE A 10 3.44 14.42 -3.43
N LEU A 11 3.93 14.02 -2.26
CA LEU A 11 3.07 13.51 -1.17
C LEU A 11 2.04 14.56 -0.72
N GLU A 12 2.46 15.81 -0.51
CA GLU A 12 1.58 16.91 -0.10
C GLU A 12 0.48 17.18 -1.14
N ALA A 13 0.79 17.09 -2.43
CA ALA A 13 -0.17 17.30 -3.50
C ALA A 13 -1.22 16.18 -3.60
N VAL A 14 -0.83 14.93 -3.37
CA VAL A 14 -1.75 13.78 -3.47
C VAL A 14 -2.52 13.52 -2.17
N LEU A 15 -2.03 13.99 -1.02
CA LEU A 15 -2.63 13.73 0.29
C LEU A 15 -4.14 14.00 0.33
N PRO A 16 -4.68 15.16 -0.11
CA PRO A 16 -6.12 15.41 -0.07
C PRO A 16 -6.95 14.43 -0.89
N SER A 17 -6.38 13.87 -1.96
CA SER A 17 -7.03 12.85 -2.79
C SER A 17 -6.92 11.46 -2.16
N LEU A 18 -5.80 11.14 -1.52
CA LEU A 18 -5.66 9.93 -0.71
C LEU A 18 -6.63 9.90 0.47
N GLU A 19 -6.87 11.05 1.13
CA GLU A 19 -7.87 11.17 2.20
C GLU A 19 -9.29 10.89 1.70
N LYS A 20 -9.63 11.41 0.52
CA LYS A 20 -10.91 11.13 -0.14
C LYS A 20 -11.01 9.67 -0.58
N ALA A 21 -9.93 9.09 -1.09
CA ALA A 21 -9.85 7.68 -1.45
C ALA A 21 -10.08 6.78 -0.23
N ALA A 22 -9.46 7.11 0.91
CA ALA A 22 -9.69 6.43 2.18
C ALA A 22 -11.17 6.49 2.59
N ALA A 23 -11.76 7.69 2.62
CA ALA A 23 -13.18 7.84 2.95
C ALA A 23 -14.11 7.12 1.97
N TYR A 24 -13.79 7.15 0.67
CA TYR A 24 -14.53 6.45 -0.37
C TYR A 24 -14.50 4.93 -0.17
N SER A 25 -13.33 4.35 0.09
CA SER A 25 -13.19 2.90 0.33
C SER A 25 -14.06 2.45 1.51
N GLN A 26 -14.05 3.18 2.63
CA GLN A 26 -14.89 2.85 3.79
C GLN A 26 -16.39 2.93 3.46
N ALA A 27 -16.79 3.92 2.66
CA ALA A 27 -18.20 4.14 2.34
C ALA A 27 -18.80 3.01 1.49
N ILE A 28 -17.99 2.36 0.65
CA ILE A 28 -18.47 1.36 -0.29
C ILE A 28 -18.18 -0.09 0.13
N GLN A 29 -17.28 -0.32 1.08
CA GLN A 29 -16.81 -1.66 1.45
C GLN A 29 -17.94 -2.67 1.69
N SER A 30 -18.99 -2.26 2.44
CA SER A 30 -20.12 -3.15 2.76
C SER A 30 -21.01 -3.52 1.57
N ASN A 31 -20.90 -2.79 0.45
CA ASN A 31 -21.67 -3.01 -0.78
C ASN A 31 -20.76 -3.22 -1.99
N ILE A 32 -19.49 -3.57 -1.76
CA ILE A 32 -18.49 -3.65 -2.82
C ILE A 32 -18.87 -4.76 -3.79
N ALA A 33 -18.89 -4.43 -5.09
CA ALA A 33 -19.02 -5.41 -6.15
C ALA A 33 -17.62 -5.90 -6.53
N ASN A 34 -17.45 -7.22 -6.55
CA ASN A 34 -16.27 -7.82 -7.17
C ASN A 34 -16.41 -7.69 -8.69
N GLN A 35 -15.35 -7.24 -9.36
CA GLN A 35 -15.26 -7.35 -10.81
C GLN A 35 -15.00 -8.82 -11.19
N PRO A 36 -15.40 -9.27 -12.40
CA PRO A 36 -15.11 -10.64 -12.84
C PRO A 36 -13.61 -10.94 -12.72
N GLU A 37 -13.26 -12.06 -12.07
CA GLU A 37 -11.87 -12.49 -11.94
C GLU A 37 -11.23 -12.54 -13.33
N LYS A 38 -10.10 -11.83 -13.52
CA LYS A 38 -9.28 -12.08 -14.70
C LYS A 38 -8.75 -13.51 -14.55
N ASP A 39 -9.11 -14.41 -15.47
CA ASP A 39 -8.59 -15.80 -15.62
C ASP A 39 -7.04 -15.90 -15.75
N SER A 40 -6.30 -14.81 -15.51
CA SER A 40 -4.91 -14.60 -15.91
C SER A 40 -3.89 -14.77 -14.78
N TYR A 41 -4.32 -14.86 -13.51
CA TYR A 41 -3.43 -15.05 -12.36
C TYR A 41 -3.79 -16.37 -11.66
N GLY A 42 -3.13 -17.46 -12.05
CA GLY A 42 -3.44 -18.82 -11.54
C GLY A 42 -3.41 -18.95 -10.01
N ASP A 43 -4.19 -19.89 -9.45
CA ASP A 43 -4.32 -20.44 -8.07
C ASP A 43 -4.07 -19.55 -6.82
N ASN A 44 -3.68 -18.29 -6.94
CA ASN A 44 -3.38 -17.42 -5.82
C ASN A 44 -4.65 -16.65 -5.43
N PHE A 45 -5.40 -17.23 -4.49
CA PHE A 45 -6.68 -16.74 -3.95
C PHE A 45 -6.68 -15.25 -3.50
N PHE A 46 -5.52 -14.68 -3.18
CA PHE A 46 -5.37 -13.26 -2.82
C PHE A 46 -5.08 -12.33 -4.01
N ALA A 47 -4.66 -12.86 -5.16
CA ALA A 47 -4.19 -12.07 -6.31
C ALA A 47 -5.25 -11.86 -7.41
N SER A 48 -6.44 -12.46 -7.30
CA SER A 48 -7.50 -12.39 -8.33
C SER A 48 -8.60 -11.36 -8.05
N ALA A 49 -8.62 -10.76 -6.86
CA ALA A 49 -9.66 -9.80 -6.49
C ALA A 49 -9.34 -8.44 -7.11
N LEU A 50 -10.19 -7.99 -8.03
CA LEU A 50 -10.28 -6.60 -8.50
C LEU A 50 -11.65 -6.07 -8.08
N THR A 51 -11.69 -4.88 -7.49
CA THR A 51 -12.94 -4.25 -7.08
C THR A 51 -13.14 -2.89 -7.73
N ASP A 52 -14.36 -2.37 -7.67
CA ASP A 52 -14.65 -0.98 -8.06
C ASP A 52 -13.83 0.04 -7.26
N ALA A 53 -13.39 -0.33 -6.05
CA ALA A 53 -12.57 0.52 -5.20
C ALA A 53 -11.20 0.76 -5.84
N ASP A 54 -10.55 -0.30 -6.32
CA ASP A 54 -9.21 -0.25 -6.92
C ASP A 54 -9.15 0.74 -8.09
N LEU A 55 -10.06 0.57 -9.06
CA LEU A 55 -10.11 1.41 -10.27
C LEU A 55 -10.48 2.86 -9.95
N SER A 56 -11.42 3.08 -9.03
CA SER A 56 -11.89 4.42 -8.67
C SER A 56 -10.83 5.20 -7.90
N ILE A 57 -10.15 4.56 -6.95
CA ILE A 57 -9.05 5.16 -6.18
C ILE A 57 -7.89 5.48 -7.11
N GLN A 58 -7.47 4.52 -7.95
CA GLN A 58 -6.41 4.77 -8.92
C GLN A 58 -6.76 5.94 -9.85
N THR A 59 -7.98 5.98 -10.40
CA THR A 59 -8.44 7.09 -11.25
C THR A 59 -8.36 8.44 -10.53
N MET A 60 -8.76 8.50 -9.24
CA MET A 60 -8.69 9.74 -8.46
C MET A 60 -7.26 10.25 -8.30
N ILE A 61 -6.31 9.35 -7.99
CA ILE A 61 -4.90 9.70 -7.84
C ILE A 61 -4.29 10.08 -9.17
N GLU A 62 -4.63 9.38 -10.25
CA GLU A 62 -4.15 9.69 -11.60
C GLU A 62 -4.56 11.10 -12.05
N VAL A 63 -5.84 11.46 -11.86
CA VAL A 63 -6.35 12.81 -12.17
C VAL A 63 -5.61 13.87 -11.38
N THR A 64 -5.34 13.60 -10.09
CA THR A 64 -4.59 14.52 -9.22
C THR A 64 -3.17 14.73 -9.73
N LEU A 65 -2.46 13.64 -10.07
CA LEU A 65 -1.09 13.68 -10.56
C LEU A 65 -1.00 14.36 -11.92
N LEU A 66 -1.86 14.03 -12.88
CA LEU A 66 -1.85 14.66 -14.21
C LEU A 66 -2.19 16.15 -14.15
N GLY A 67 -3.11 16.54 -13.26
CA GLY A 67 -3.48 17.94 -13.05
C GLY A 67 -2.39 18.77 -12.37
N THR A 68 -1.54 18.14 -11.54
CA THR A 68 -0.54 18.86 -10.73
C THR A 68 0.88 18.75 -11.30
N PHE A 69 1.25 17.57 -11.80
CA PHE A 69 2.57 17.24 -12.34
C PHE A 69 2.45 16.55 -13.72
N PRO A 70 2.11 17.29 -14.80
CA PRO A 70 1.80 16.69 -16.10
C PRO A 70 2.92 15.85 -16.74
N ALA A 71 4.16 16.01 -16.28
CA ALA A 71 5.33 15.28 -16.78
C ALA A 71 5.78 14.12 -15.88
N ILE A 72 5.03 13.82 -14.81
CA ILE A 72 5.38 12.72 -13.89
C ILE A 72 5.16 11.35 -14.54
N ARG A 73 5.87 10.35 -14.03
CA ARG A 73 5.68 8.94 -14.38
C ARG A 73 4.77 8.29 -13.33
N PHE A 74 3.96 7.33 -13.74
CA PHE A 74 3.01 6.66 -12.85
C PHE A 74 2.86 5.18 -13.17
N HIS A 75 2.83 4.34 -12.14
CA HIS A 75 2.57 2.91 -12.24
C HIS A 75 1.62 2.49 -11.11
N GLY A 76 0.33 2.39 -11.42
CA GLY A 76 -0.65 1.78 -10.52
C GLY A 76 -0.73 0.27 -10.73
N GLU A 77 -1.13 -0.49 -9.72
CA GLU A 77 -1.36 -1.94 -9.85
C GLU A 77 -2.32 -2.26 -11.02
N GLU A 78 -3.35 -1.43 -11.18
CA GLU A 78 -4.41 -1.61 -12.18
C GLU A 78 -4.17 -0.83 -13.48
N TYR A 79 -2.91 -0.54 -13.81
CA TYR A 79 -2.54 0.28 -14.97
C TYR A 79 -3.12 -0.22 -16.31
N GLU A 80 -3.32 -1.54 -16.48
CA GLU A 80 -3.90 -2.12 -17.71
C GLU A 80 -5.38 -1.78 -17.90
N SER A 81 -6.09 -1.57 -16.81
CA SER A 81 -7.53 -1.28 -16.78
C SER A 81 -7.81 0.22 -16.65
N SER A 82 -6.77 1.03 -16.45
CA SER A 82 -6.86 2.47 -16.21
C SER A 82 -7.26 3.28 -17.44
N TYR A 83 -8.09 4.31 -17.21
CA TYR A 83 -8.42 5.30 -18.24
C TYR A 83 -7.26 6.25 -18.57
N ASN A 84 -6.42 6.58 -17.58
CA ASN A 84 -5.48 7.69 -17.68
C ASN A 84 -4.01 7.28 -17.77
N THR A 85 -3.64 6.03 -17.47
CA THR A 85 -2.23 5.56 -17.49
C THR A 85 -1.51 5.96 -18.79
N LYS A 86 -2.19 5.88 -19.94
CA LYS A 86 -1.67 6.25 -21.27
C LYS A 86 -1.28 7.73 -21.44
N TYR A 87 -1.68 8.61 -20.54
CA TYR A 87 -1.35 10.04 -20.58
C TYR A 87 -0.14 10.40 -19.72
N PHE A 88 0.35 9.48 -18.89
CA PHE A 88 1.58 9.69 -18.13
C PHE A 88 2.81 9.57 -19.03
N ARG A 89 3.92 10.20 -18.58
CA ARG A 89 5.19 10.18 -19.31
C ARG A 89 5.76 8.77 -19.51
N GLY A 90 5.47 7.86 -18.59
CA GLY A 90 5.91 6.46 -18.61
C GLY A 90 5.48 5.72 -17.35
N ILE A 91 5.54 4.39 -17.40
CA ILE A 91 5.20 3.48 -16.29
C ILE A 91 6.44 2.78 -15.70
N ASP A 92 7.61 3.09 -16.26
CA ASP A 92 8.94 2.59 -15.90
C ASP A 92 9.75 3.66 -15.16
N LEU A 93 10.83 3.23 -14.51
CA LEU A 93 11.74 4.13 -13.79
C LEU A 93 12.37 5.16 -14.74
N GLY A 94 12.36 6.43 -14.33
CA GLY A 94 13.04 7.50 -15.05
C GLY A 94 14.53 7.59 -14.75
N ALA A 95 15.18 8.58 -15.38
CA ALA A 95 16.51 9.03 -15.00
C ALA A 95 16.50 9.70 -13.62
N ALA A 96 17.67 10.01 -13.07
CA ALA A 96 17.77 10.70 -11.78
C ALA A 96 16.95 12.01 -11.76
N GLY A 97 16.01 12.12 -10.80
CA GLY A 97 15.11 13.28 -10.67
C GLY A 97 13.87 13.27 -11.58
N ASP A 98 13.65 12.18 -12.32
CA ASP A 98 12.43 11.88 -13.09
C ASP A 98 11.63 10.79 -12.36
N TYR A 99 10.95 11.20 -11.28
CA TYR A 99 10.34 10.28 -10.33
C TYR A 99 9.20 9.45 -10.95
N LEU A 100 9.15 8.17 -10.57
CA LEU A 100 8.00 7.29 -10.77
C LEU A 100 7.15 7.26 -9.51
N VAL A 101 5.87 7.59 -9.63
CA VAL A 101 4.89 7.39 -8.55
C VAL A 101 4.24 6.02 -8.74
N THR A 102 4.26 5.18 -7.70
CA THR A 102 3.58 3.89 -7.70
C THR A 102 2.34 3.94 -6.82
N LEU A 103 1.32 3.15 -7.14
CA LEU A 103 0.10 3.06 -6.34
C LEU A 103 -0.38 1.61 -6.27
N ASP A 104 -0.58 1.11 -5.06
CA ASP A 104 -1.46 -0.01 -4.76
C ASP A 104 -2.76 0.58 -4.15
N PRO A 105 -3.87 0.58 -4.92
CA PRO A 105 -5.08 1.28 -4.52
C PRO A 105 -5.83 0.60 -3.36
N ILE A 106 -5.73 -0.72 -3.22
CA ILE A 106 -6.21 -1.51 -2.08
C ILE A 106 -5.25 -2.69 -1.84
N ASP A 107 -4.24 -2.48 -0.99
CA ASP A 107 -3.39 -3.58 -0.52
C ASP A 107 -4.20 -4.45 0.44
N GLY A 108 -4.20 -5.75 0.18
CA GLY A 108 -5.08 -6.70 0.85
C GLY A 108 -6.50 -6.70 0.30
N THR A 109 -6.67 -6.64 -1.03
CA THR A 109 -7.98 -6.61 -1.71
C THR A 109 -8.94 -7.70 -1.22
N ARG A 110 -8.44 -8.90 -0.90
CA ARG A 110 -9.27 -9.97 -0.31
C ARG A 110 -9.79 -9.60 1.08
N PHE A 111 -8.95 -9.01 1.93
CA PHE A 111 -9.38 -8.52 3.24
C PHE A 111 -10.46 -7.47 3.10
N TYR A 112 -10.27 -6.54 2.15
CA TYR A 112 -11.23 -5.50 1.86
C TYR A 112 -12.59 -6.07 1.40
N ALA A 113 -12.56 -7.01 0.45
CA ALA A 113 -13.76 -7.68 -0.07
C ALA A 113 -14.50 -8.52 0.97
N ASP A 114 -13.78 -9.12 1.92
CA ASP A 114 -14.36 -9.85 3.06
C ASP A 114 -14.84 -8.91 4.18
N GLY A 115 -14.67 -7.59 4.04
CA GLY A 115 -15.15 -6.59 4.99
C GLY A 115 -14.24 -6.37 6.20
N HIS A 116 -12.97 -6.79 6.12
CA HIS A 116 -12.00 -6.62 7.21
C HIS A 116 -11.35 -5.24 7.18
N ASP A 117 -10.87 -4.79 8.34
CA ASP A 117 -10.34 -3.44 8.55
C ASP A 117 -8.85 -3.29 8.19
N ASN A 118 -8.17 -4.38 7.81
CA ASN A 118 -6.71 -4.44 7.70
C ASN A 118 -6.15 -4.12 6.30
N TYR A 119 -6.96 -3.60 5.38
CA TYR A 119 -6.54 -3.14 4.05
C TYR A 119 -5.88 -1.75 4.07
N GLN A 120 -5.05 -1.44 3.08
CA GLN A 120 -4.30 -0.18 3.00
C GLN A 120 -4.38 0.46 1.60
N ILE A 121 -4.02 1.74 1.50
CA ILE A 121 -3.72 2.40 0.22
C ILE A 121 -2.25 2.80 0.27
N ILE A 122 -1.43 2.30 -0.64
CA ILE A 122 0.03 2.47 -0.61
C ILE A 122 0.48 3.28 -1.81
N LEU A 123 1.14 4.41 -1.58
CA LEU A 123 1.76 5.20 -2.64
C LEU A 123 3.25 5.37 -2.38
N GLY A 124 4.04 5.05 -3.40
CA GLY A 124 5.50 5.19 -3.40
C GLY A 124 5.96 6.28 -4.36
N VAL A 125 7.07 6.94 -4.03
CA VAL A 125 7.80 7.84 -4.93
C VAL A 125 9.21 7.28 -5.10
N LEU A 126 9.53 6.91 -6.33
CA LEU A 126 10.76 6.22 -6.69
C LEU A 126 11.62 7.10 -7.58
N ASN A 127 12.91 7.09 -7.33
CA ASN A 127 13.93 7.58 -8.25
C ASN A 127 14.54 6.41 -9.02
N HIS A 128 15.51 6.69 -9.88
CA HIS A 128 16.15 5.69 -10.75
C HIS A 128 16.61 4.40 -10.04
N ALA A 129 17.06 4.50 -8.78
CA ALA A 129 17.63 3.36 -8.06
C ALA A 129 16.96 3.07 -6.69
N TRP A 130 16.15 3.98 -6.16
CA TRP A 130 15.69 3.88 -4.78
C TRP A 130 14.33 4.53 -4.55
N PHE A 131 13.64 4.12 -3.48
CA PHE A 131 12.53 4.88 -2.92
C PHE A 131 13.03 6.21 -2.33
N GLU A 132 12.25 7.25 -2.52
CA GLU A 132 12.48 8.60 -1.98
C GLU A 132 11.42 9.00 -0.96
N ALA A 133 10.19 8.50 -1.15
CA ALA A 133 9.09 8.70 -0.23
C ALA A 133 8.09 7.54 -0.33
N VAL A 134 7.37 7.29 0.76
CA VAL A 134 6.23 6.37 0.82
C VAL A 134 5.16 7.01 1.69
N ILE A 135 3.89 6.83 1.34
CA ILE A 135 2.74 7.09 2.21
C ILE A 135 1.81 5.87 2.19
N ILE A 136 1.35 5.48 3.37
CA ILE A 136 0.45 4.33 3.58
C ILE A 136 -0.75 4.84 4.36
N MET A 137 -1.92 4.80 3.73
CA MET A 137 -3.19 5.14 4.37
C MET A 137 -3.81 3.89 4.98
N SER A 138 -4.29 4.02 6.21
CA SER A 138 -4.98 2.97 6.97
C SER A 138 -6.43 3.42 7.24
N PRO A 139 -7.36 3.30 6.28
CA PRO A 139 -8.66 3.97 6.34
C PRO A 139 -9.50 3.59 7.56
N ALA A 140 -9.64 2.29 7.84
CA ALA A 140 -10.40 1.78 8.99
C ALA A 140 -9.87 2.29 10.34
N TYR A 141 -8.56 2.56 10.42
CA TYR A 141 -7.91 3.06 11.63
C TYR A 141 -7.82 4.59 11.68
N GLY A 142 -8.29 5.31 10.65
CA GLY A 142 -8.27 6.78 10.60
C GLY A 142 -6.87 7.39 10.65
N THR A 143 -5.85 6.64 10.23
CA THR A 143 -4.44 7.05 10.32
C THR A 143 -3.72 6.88 8.99
N TYR A 144 -2.56 7.51 8.89
CA TYR A 144 -1.60 7.23 7.83
C TYR A 144 -0.17 7.29 8.38
N MET A 145 0.74 6.64 7.68
CA MET A 145 2.18 6.76 7.90
C MET A 145 2.84 7.25 6.63
N TYR A 146 3.91 8.01 6.78
CA TYR A 146 4.75 8.36 5.64
C TYR A 146 6.21 8.33 6.02
N ALA A 147 7.06 8.07 5.03
CA ALA A 147 8.50 8.12 5.17
C ALA A 147 9.10 8.98 4.06
N LEU A 148 10.17 9.68 4.39
CA LEU A 148 10.99 10.43 3.45
C LEU A 148 12.45 9.99 3.65
N ARG A 149 13.13 9.73 2.53
CA ARG A 149 14.54 9.33 2.53
C ARG A 149 15.34 10.37 3.33
N ASP A 150 16.22 9.85 4.19
CA ASP A 150 17.10 10.61 5.07
C ASP A 150 16.41 11.54 6.10
N GLN A 151 15.08 11.48 6.24
CA GLN A 151 14.30 12.24 7.23
C GLN A 151 13.63 11.31 8.26
N GLY A 152 13.33 10.08 7.85
CA GLY A 152 12.71 9.04 8.67
C GLY A 152 11.22 8.88 8.38
N ALA A 153 10.54 8.15 9.27
CA ALA A 153 9.12 7.86 9.18
C ALA A 153 8.31 8.61 10.22
N TYR A 154 7.05 8.87 9.90
CA TYR A 154 6.11 9.67 10.66
C TYR A 154 4.72 9.03 10.61
N ARG A 155 3.89 9.33 11.62
CA ARG A 155 2.51 8.88 11.73
C ARG A 155 1.59 10.07 11.96
N GLY A 156 0.48 10.10 11.25
CA GLY A 156 -0.57 11.11 11.37
C GLY A 156 -1.96 10.51 11.36
N ARG A 157 -2.96 11.36 11.58
CA ARG A 157 -4.39 11.05 11.38
C ARG A 157 -4.83 11.49 10.00
N ILE A 158 -5.79 10.80 9.40
CA ILE A 158 -6.42 11.27 8.15
C ILE A 158 -7.02 12.67 8.40
N GLY A 159 -6.70 13.65 7.54
CA GLY A 159 -7.02 15.07 7.73
C GLY A 159 -5.94 15.89 8.43
N GLN A 160 -4.88 15.25 8.93
CA GLN A 160 -3.72 15.92 9.52
C GLN A 160 -2.67 16.20 8.43
N PRO A 161 -2.13 17.43 8.34
CA PRO A 161 -1.02 17.74 7.42
C PRO A 161 0.29 17.03 7.78
N LEU A 162 1.13 16.72 6.77
CA LEU A 162 2.38 15.97 6.93
C LEU A 162 3.34 16.62 7.95
N GLU A 163 3.44 17.95 7.94
CA GLU A 163 4.34 18.75 8.76
C GLU A 163 4.03 18.71 10.26
N THR A 164 2.81 18.31 10.62
CA THR A 164 2.36 18.22 12.02
C THR A 164 2.37 16.79 12.55
N CYS A 165 2.79 15.81 11.75
CA CYS A 165 2.82 14.41 12.14
C CYS A 165 3.90 14.10 13.17
N ASP A 166 3.64 13.09 13.99
CA ASP A 166 4.58 12.62 14.99
C ASP A 166 5.62 11.71 14.35
N ARG A 167 6.87 11.77 14.82
CA ARG A 167 7.91 10.84 14.36
C ARG A 167 7.54 9.42 14.78
N LEU A 168 7.59 8.48 13.84
CA LEU A 168 7.27 7.09 14.10
C LEU A 168 8.27 6.53 15.10
N THR A 169 7.75 6.01 16.21
CA THR A 169 8.51 5.28 17.21
C THR A 169 8.01 3.86 17.21
N LEU A 170 8.90 2.91 16.88
CA LEU A 170 8.54 1.51 16.89
C LEU A 170 8.47 1.01 18.33
N PRO A 171 7.36 0.39 18.76
CA PRO A 171 7.30 -0.27 20.05
C PRO A 171 8.25 -1.48 20.08
N SER A 172 8.54 -1.99 21.27
CA SER A 172 9.24 -3.28 21.39
C SER A 172 8.37 -4.36 20.77
N PRO A 173 8.87 -5.13 19.80
CA PRO A 173 8.04 -6.12 19.12
C PRO A 173 7.67 -7.26 20.05
N ASN A 174 6.48 -7.81 19.84
CA ASN A 174 6.08 -9.08 20.44
C ASN A 174 6.90 -10.23 19.82
N ASN A 175 6.92 -11.40 20.46
CA ASN A 175 7.64 -12.58 19.94
C ASN A 175 6.90 -13.30 18.80
N HIS A 176 6.10 -12.57 18.02
CA HIS A 176 5.28 -13.13 16.95
C HIS A 176 5.98 -13.04 15.60
N ILE A 177 5.84 -14.07 14.75
CA ILE A 177 6.28 -14.05 13.36
C ILE A 177 5.06 -14.18 12.45
N PHE A 178 4.94 -13.27 11.50
CA PHE A 178 3.97 -13.34 10.43
C PHE A 178 4.54 -14.15 9.25
N LEU A 179 3.85 -15.21 8.85
CA LEU A 179 4.15 -15.96 7.63
C LEU A 179 3.11 -15.60 6.57
N GLY A 180 3.60 -15.00 5.48
CA GLY A 180 2.79 -14.72 4.30
C GLY A 180 2.33 -16.00 3.59
N TRP A 181 1.52 -15.82 2.55
CA TRP A 181 0.93 -16.95 1.83
C TRP A 181 2.01 -17.92 1.31
N ASP A 182 1.75 -19.22 1.45
CA ASP A 182 2.66 -20.32 1.14
C ASP A 182 3.99 -20.35 1.95
N MET A 183 4.11 -19.60 3.05
CA MET A 183 5.27 -19.68 3.95
C MET A 183 5.05 -20.61 5.16
N GLY A 184 3.87 -21.21 5.29
CA GLY A 184 3.50 -22.09 6.42
C GLY A 184 4.42 -23.30 6.63
N TYR A 185 5.18 -23.73 5.61
CA TYR A 185 6.18 -24.80 5.76
C TYR A 185 7.31 -24.45 6.74
N LEU A 186 7.48 -23.17 7.08
CA LEU A 186 8.44 -22.72 8.10
C LEU A 186 7.87 -22.78 9.53
N ALA A 187 6.56 -22.96 9.71
CA ALA A 187 5.92 -22.78 11.01
C ALA A 187 6.48 -23.73 12.08
N ASP A 188 6.66 -25.01 11.76
CA ASP A 188 7.16 -26.00 12.73
C ASP A 188 8.60 -25.72 13.17
N ALA A 189 9.42 -25.12 12.31
CA ALA A 189 10.80 -24.74 12.64
C ALA A 189 10.89 -23.46 13.50
N LEU A 190 9.80 -22.71 13.64
CA LEU A 190 9.76 -21.42 14.33
C LEU A 190 8.96 -21.46 15.64
N ARG A 191 7.99 -22.38 15.75
CA ARG A 191 7.07 -22.51 16.90
C ARG A 191 7.75 -22.84 18.22
N ASP A 192 9.01 -23.31 18.21
CA ASP A 192 9.79 -23.54 19.43
C ASP A 192 10.19 -22.23 20.13
N ARG A 193 10.23 -21.11 19.41
CA ARG A 193 10.74 -19.82 19.89
C ARG A 193 9.76 -18.67 19.70
N TYR A 194 8.86 -18.78 18.74
CA TYR A 194 7.97 -17.71 18.32
C TYR A 194 6.52 -18.16 18.29
N THR A 195 5.61 -17.23 18.55
CA THR A 195 4.20 -17.41 18.18
C THR A 195 4.09 -17.18 16.68
N VAL A 196 3.68 -18.19 15.91
CA VAL A 196 3.59 -18.09 14.45
C VAL A 196 2.16 -17.81 14.04
N LEU A 197 1.96 -16.77 13.24
CA LEU A 197 0.72 -16.53 12.50
C LEU A 197 0.95 -16.95 11.04
N ASP A 198 0.28 -18.00 10.60
CA ASP A 198 0.29 -18.47 9.21
C ASP A 198 -1.00 -18.02 8.54
N ILE A 199 -0.89 -17.00 7.68
CA ILE A 199 -2.06 -16.44 7.00
C ILE A 199 -2.88 -17.51 6.27
N LYS A 200 -2.27 -18.58 5.76
CA LYS A 200 -2.99 -19.63 5.02
C LYS A 200 -3.86 -20.49 5.93
N ALA A 201 -3.44 -20.67 7.18
CA ALA A 201 -4.14 -21.50 8.16
C ALA A 201 -5.08 -20.69 9.05
N ASP A 202 -4.71 -19.45 9.36
CA ASP A 202 -5.37 -18.64 10.39
C ASP A 202 -6.41 -17.66 9.82
N TYR A 203 -6.35 -17.35 8.52
CA TYR A 203 -7.31 -16.46 7.86
C TYR A 203 -8.60 -17.16 7.44
N SER A 204 -9.73 -16.44 7.54
CA SER A 204 -10.93 -16.77 6.77
C SER A 204 -11.77 -15.52 6.48
N SER A 205 -12.82 -15.65 5.67
CA SER A 205 -13.75 -14.54 5.40
C SER A 205 -14.49 -14.02 6.65
N THR A 206 -14.48 -14.77 7.76
CA THR A 206 -15.08 -14.34 9.03
C THR A 206 -14.06 -14.14 10.14
N VAL A 207 -12.78 -14.42 9.89
CA VAL A 207 -11.69 -14.30 10.87
C VAL A 207 -10.62 -13.37 10.29
N GLN A 208 -10.60 -12.15 10.82
CA GLN A 208 -9.56 -11.19 10.51
C GLN A 208 -8.22 -11.63 11.11
N VAL A 209 -7.15 -11.50 10.34
CA VAL A 209 -5.77 -11.63 10.81
C VAL A 209 -5.05 -10.29 10.64
N PRO A 210 -4.01 -9.99 11.44
CA PRO A 210 -3.22 -8.78 11.25
C PRO A 210 -2.56 -8.76 9.86
N SER A 211 -2.41 -7.57 9.26
CA SER A 211 -1.69 -7.40 7.98
C SER A 211 -0.18 -7.18 8.20
N GLY A 212 0.62 -7.26 7.13
CA GLY A 212 2.06 -7.04 7.20
C GLY A 212 2.46 -5.68 7.79
N LEU A 213 1.60 -4.66 7.62
CA LEU A 213 1.83 -3.32 8.17
C LEU A 213 1.79 -3.27 9.71
N THR A 214 1.11 -4.22 10.36
CA THR A 214 1.05 -4.29 11.83
C THR A 214 2.41 -4.58 12.49
N LEU A 215 3.45 -4.89 11.69
CA LEU A 215 4.85 -4.82 12.11
C LEU A 215 5.20 -3.46 12.70
N MET A 216 4.68 -2.37 12.12
CA MET A 216 4.94 -0.99 12.55
C MET A 216 4.30 -0.67 13.90
N ASP A 217 3.33 -1.47 14.34
CA ASP A 217 2.66 -1.38 15.64
C ASP A 217 3.23 -2.38 16.66
N GLY A 218 4.29 -3.12 16.31
CA GLY A 218 4.91 -4.13 17.16
C GLY A 218 4.12 -5.42 17.33
N ALA A 219 3.06 -5.62 16.55
CA ALA A 219 2.27 -6.85 16.58
C ALA A 219 3.13 -8.09 16.23
N PHE A 220 4.16 -7.88 15.40
CA PHE A 220 5.13 -8.88 15.00
C PHE A 220 6.56 -8.40 15.26
N ALA A 221 7.46 -9.36 15.51
CA ALA A 221 8.91 -9.13 15.44
C ALA A 221 9.44 -9.21 14.01
N SER A 222 8.77 -9.98 13.14
CA SER A 222 9.19 -10.17 11.77
C SER A 222 8.05 -10.67 10.89
N ALA A 223 8.16 -10.41 9.59
CA ALA A 223 7.31 -10.94 8.56
C ALA A 223 8.16 -11.68 7.52
N VAL A 224 7.74 -12.88 7.13
CA VAL A 224 8.38 -13.67 6.08
C VAL A 224 7.40 -13.80 4.92
N LEU A 225 7.75 -13.20 3.78
CA LEU A 225 6.94 -13.22 2.57
C LEU A 225 7.65 -14.04 1.49
N ARG A 226 6.90 -14.87 0.76
CA ARG A 226 7.45 -15.67 -0.35
C ARG A 226 7.98 -14.78 -1.48
N ARG A 227 7.26 -13.70 -1.76
CA ARG A 227 7.57 -12.65 -2.74
C ARG A 227 6.98 -11.34 -2.20
N GLY A 228 7.64 -10.22 -2.44
CA GLY A 228 7.05 -8.88 -2.31
C GLY A 228 6.97 -8.27 -3.71
N LYS A 229 5.89 -7.55 -4.03
CA LYS A 229 5.91 -6.65 -5.17
C LYS A 229 6.67 -5.38 -4.77
N PHE A 230 7.11 -4.65 -5.79
CA PHE A 230 7.80 -3.40 -5.54
C PHE A 230 6.84 -2.34 -4.97
N ILE A 231 5.56 -2.38 -5.34
CA ILE A 231 4.56 -1.37 -4.97
C ILE A 231 4.00 -1.54 -3.55
N ASP A 232 4.11 -2.73 -2.95
CA ASP A 232 3.57 -3.09 -1.63
C ASP A 232 4.69 -3.33 -0.58
N GLY A 233 5.23 -4.54 -0.49
CA GLY A 233 6.27 -4.95 0.45
C GLY A 233 7.58 -4.18 0.27
N GLY A 234 7.90 -3.74 -0.94
CA GLY A 234 9.02 -2.81 -1.18
C GLY A 234 8.83 -1.46 -0.47
N ALA A 235 7.61 -0.93 -0.49
CA ALA A 235 7.25 0.32 0.17
C ALA A 235 7.20 0.17 1.70
N ILE A 236 6.73 -0.97 2.21
CA ILE A 236 6.72 -1.27 3.66
C ILE A 236 8.15 -1.43 4.22
N ALA A 237 9.08 -1.93 3.40
CA ALA A 237 10.47 -2.15 3.81
C ALA A 237 11.36 -0.90 3.76
N PHE A 238 10.92 0.18 3.10
CA PHE A 238 11.63 1.46 2.96
C PHE A 238 11.65 2.24 4.28
#